data_AF-A0A1E3RK82-F1
#
_entry.id   AF-A0A1E3RK82-F1
#
_cell.length_a   1.000
_cell.length_b   1.000
_cell.length_c   1.000
_cell.angle_alpha   90.00
_cell.angle_beta   90.00
_cell.angle_gamma   90.00
#
_symmetry.space_group_name_H-M   'P 1'
#
loop_
_entity.id
_entity.type
_entity.pdbx_description
1 polymer ?
#
loop_
_entity_poly.entity_id
_entity_poly.type
_entity_poly.pdbx_seq_one_letter_code
_entity_poly.pdbx_strand_id
1 'polypeptide(L)'
;MSDPNPIRSEIEQILLSHPRTRFAKVLRGMKDRLDDHQMSQKAHTEGQPIRADGIAAVRRIVSLTLKDELVTAPSQAEEQSNLYRELLNYPRSPELQQHIVTRLTQLQAIGPNVRMTPLGESRLGANDQPNAARQQPKCEKCDIEHAGECY
;
A
#
# COMPACT_ATOMS: atom_id res chain seq x y z
N MET A 1 -12.29 26.13 6.23
CA MET A 1 -11.90 26.30 4.82
C MET A 1 -12.14 24.95 4.17
N SER A 2 -13.20 24.85 3.37
CA SER A 2 -13.55 23.61 2.68
C SER A 2 -12.48 23.34 1.62
N ASP A 3 -11.89 22.16 1.64
CA ASP A 3 -10.95 21.72 0.61
C ASP A 3 -11.63 21.85 -0.78
N PRO A 4 -10.97 22.46 -1.79
CA PRO A 4 -11.56 22.67 -3.10
C PRO A 4 -11.76 21.37 -3.91
N ASN A 5 -11.41 20.21 -3.36
CA ASN A 5 -11.60 18.92 -4.03
C ASN A 5 -12.15 17.86 -3.05
N PRO A 6 -13.47 17.60 -3.04
CA PRO A 6 -14.10 16.66 -2.12
C PRO A 6 -13.58 15.23 -2.29
N ILE A 7 -13.22 14.83 -3.52
CA ILE A 7 -12.63 13.52 -3.79
C ILE A 7 -11.28 13.38 -3.08
N ARG A 8 -10.43 14.40 -3.20
CA ARG A 8 -9.13 14.40 -2.53
C ARG A 8 -9.28 14.28 -1.02
N SER A 9 -10.17 15.06 -0.41
CA SER A 9 -10.39 15.02 1.04
C SER A 9 -10.88 13.65 1.50
N GLU A 10 -11.76 13.01 0.73
CA GLU A 10 -12.25 11.67 1.04
C GLU A 10 -11.14 10.61 0.92
N ILE A 11 -10.30 10.67 -0.12
CA ILE A 11 -9.11 9.81 -0.24
C ILE A 11 -8.20 9.96 0.98
N GLU A 12 -7.88 11.20 1.36
CA GLU A 12 -7.04 11.46 2.52
C GLU A 12 -7.69 10.94 3.81
N GLN A 13 -9.00 11.15 3.99
CA GLN A 13 -9.74 10.66 5.14
C GLN A 13 -9.70 9.13 5.24
N ILE A 14 -10.03 8.43 4.16
CA ILE A 14 -10.03 6.96 4.12
C ILE A 14 -8.65 6.42 4.49
N LEU A 15 -7.58 6.95 3.87
CA LEU A 15 -6.22 6.49 4.15
C LEU A 15 -5.79 6.77 5.59
N LEU A 16 -6.11 7.95 6.15
CA LEU A 16 -5.73 8.31 7.51
C LEU A 16 -6.52 7.57 8.59
N SER A 17 -7.78 7.20 8.30
CA SER A 17 -8.63 6.38 9.17
C SER A 17 -8.24 4.89 9.16
N HIS A 18 -7.56 4.43 8.11
CA HIS A 18 -7.19 3.02 7.96
C HIS A 18 -5.68 2.85 7.66
N PRO A 19 -4.80 3.04 8.66
CA PRO A 19 -3.35 3.14 8.47
C PRO A 19 -2.63 1.80 8.22
N ARG A 20 -3.22 0.88 7.45
CA ARG A 20 -2.67 -0.46 7.23
C ARG A 20 -1.61 -0.53 6.13
N THR A 21 -1.69 0.33 5.12
CA THR A 21 -0.76 0.34 3.97
C THR A 21 0.32 1.41 4.10
N ARG A 22 1.40 1.24 3.31
CA ARG A 22 2.46 2.23 3.14
C ARG A 22 1.94 3.57 2.63
N PHE A 23 0.86 3.58 1.84
CA PHE A 23 0.23 4.82 1.36
C PHE A 23 -0.26 5.68 2.53
N ALA A 24 -0.94 5.07 3.51
CA ALA A 24 -1.42 5.79 4.68
C ALA A 24 -0.29 6.29 5.59
N LYS A 25 0.75 5.47 5.81
CA LYS A 25 1.93 5.86 6.60
C LYS A 25 2.69 7.02 5.97
N VAL A 26 2.89 6.96 4.66
CA VAL A 26 3.54 8.05 3.91
C VAL A 26 2.67 9.30 3.89
N LEU A 27 1.35 9.17 3.68
CA LEU A 27 0.44 10.31 3.77
C LEU A 27 0.50 10.98 5.15
N ARG A 28 0.53 10.20 6.24
CA ARG A 28 0.69 10.73 7.61
C ARG A 28 1.99 11.52 7.72
N GLY A 29 3.11 10.94 7.31
CA GLY A 29 4.39 11.65 7.36
C GLY A 29 4.41 12.92 6.48
N MET A 30 3.69 12.94 5.35
CA MET A 30 3.59 14.11 4.47
C MET A 30 2.83 15.23 5.19
N LYS A 31 1.76 14.90 5.92
CA LYS A 31 1.03 15.85 6.78
C LYS A 31 1.87 16.34 7.96
N ASP A 32 2.72 15.47 8.51
CA ASP A 32 3.69 15.80 9.56
C ASP A 32 4.91 16.58 9.01
N ARG A 33 4.97 16.86 7.70
CA ARG A 33 6.09 17.52 7.00
C ARG A 33 7.45 16.83 7.15
N LEU A 34 7.42 15.51 7.27
CA LEU A 34 8.63 14.69 7.34
C LEU A 34 9.24 14.47 5.94
N ASP A 35 10.56 14.50 5.84
CA ASP A 35 11.27 14.05 4.63
C ASP A 35 11.34 12.50 4.55
N ASP A 36 11.88 11.97 3.46
CA ASP A 36 11.91 10.52 3.20
C ASP A 36 12.78 9.77 4.23
N HIS A 37 13.84 10.40 4.71
CA HIS A 37 14.76 9.84 5.70
C HIS A 37 14.13 9.85 7.10
N GLN A 38 13.48 10.94 7.48
CA GLN A 38 12.74 11.06 8.74
C GLN A 38 11.59 10.05 8.82
N MET A 39 10.83 9.85 7.73
CA MET A 39 9.82 8.81 7.65
C MET A 39 10.43 7.40 7.77
N SER A 40 11.58 7.17 7.14
CA SER A 40 12.29 5.88 7.20
C SER A 40 12.72 5.55 8.63
N GLN A 41 13.29 6.54 9.32
CA GLN A 41 13.72 6.42 10.70
C GLN A 41 12.53 6.19 11.65
N LYS A 42 11.43 6.94 11.47
CA LYS A 42 10.19 6.73 12.23
C LYS A 42 9.64 5.33 12.04
N ALA A 43 9.56 4.86 10.80
CA ALA A 43 9.08 3.52 10.47
C ALA A 43 9.98 2.42 11.09
N HIS A 44 11.30 2.65 11.14
CA HIS A 44 12.23 1.76 11.83
C HIS A 44 11.97 1.70 13.34
N THR A 45 11.77 2.85 13.99
CA THR A 45 11.43 2.92 15.43
C THR A 45 10.08 2.27 15.73
N GLU A 46 9.13 2.32 14.80
CA GLU A 46 7.81 1.66 14.90
C GLU A 46 7.84 0.16 14.57
N GLY A 47 9.03 -0.44 14.36
CA GLY A 47 9.20 -1.87 14.09
C GLY A 47 8.84 -2.29 12.67
N GLN A 48 8.68 -1.34 11.75
CA GLN A 48 8.24 -1.57 10.37
C GLN A 48 9.22 -0.91 9.39
N PRO A 49 10.45 -1.45 9.25
CA PRO A 49 11.51 -0.77 8.51
C PRO A 49 11.17 -0.65 7.02
N ILE A 50 11.05 0.59 6.55
CA ILE A 50 10.91 0.95 5.14
C ILE A 50 12.13 1.80 4.75
N ARG A 51 12.78 1.48 3.63
CA ARG A 51 13.89 2.27 3.09
C ARG A 51 13.41 3.63 2.58
N ALA A 52 14.24 4.66 2.72
CA ALA A 52 13.95 6.01 2.23
C ALA A 52 13.56 6.03 0.74
N ASP A 53 14.25 5.28 -0.12
CA ASP A 53 13.92 5.19 -1.56
C ASP A 53 12.52 4.61 -1.80
N GLY A 54 12.12 3.63 -0.97
CA GLY A 54 10.78 3.06 -1.01
C GLY A 54 9.71 4.07 -0.58
N ILE A 55 10.04 4.90 0.42
CA ILE A 55 9.18 6.00 0.85
C ILE A 55 9.05 7.06 -0.25
N ALA A 56 10.14 7.44 -0.91
CA ALA A 56 10.13 8.41 -2.00
C ALA A 56 9.25 7.93 -3.17
N ALA A 57 9.34 6.64 -3.54
CA ALA A 57 8.48 6.04 -4.55
C ALA A 57 7.00 6.10 -4.16
N VAL A 58 6.65 5.71 -2.94
CA VAL A 58 5.27 5.76 -2.43
C VAL A 58 4.76 7.20 -2.32
N ARG A 59 5.61 8.13 -1.87
CA ARG A 59 5.31 9.56 -1.75
C ARG A 59 4.97 10.15 -3.11
N ARG A 60 5.70 9.78 -4.16
CA ARG A 60 5.36 10.16 -5.53
C ARG A 60 3.97 9.69 -5.91
N ILE A 61 3.64 8.42 -5.65
CA ILE A 61 2.33 7.83 -5.98
C ILE A 61 1.19 8.54 -5.22
N VAL A 62 1.34 8.73 -3.91
CA VAL A 62 0.37 9.48 -3.09
C VAL A 62 0.21 10.90 -3.63
N SER A 63 1.31 11.59 -3.93
CA SER A 63 1.28 12.96 -4.45
C SER A 63 0.56 13.07 -5.80
N LEU A 64 0.82 12.13 -6.73
CA LEU A 64 0.15 12.11 -8.03
C LEU A 64 -1.35 11.87 -7.87
N THR A 65 -1.75 10.89 -7.05
CA THR A 65 -3.17 10.63 -6.78
C THR A 65 -3.87 11.84 -6.16
N LEU A 66 -3.26 12.52 -5.18
CA LEU A 66 -3.87 13.70 -4.55
C LEU A 66 -3.94 14.92 -5.49
N LYS A 67 -3.10 14.96 -6.53
CA LYS A 67 -3.15 15.95 -7.62
C LYS A 67 -4.05 15.53 -8.78
N ASP A 68 -4.67 14.35 -8.70
CA ASP A 68 -5.47 13.76 -9.76
C ASP A 68 -4.70 13.49 -11.07
N GLU A 69 -3.41 13.16 -10.94
CA GLU A 69 -2.48 12.85 -12.03
C GLU A 69 -2.21 11.34 -12.11
N LEU A 70 -1.91 10.87 -13.33
CA LEU A 70 -1.54 9.47 -13.59
C LEU A 70 -0.03 9.33 -13.82
N VAL A 71 0.50 8.20 -13.36
CA VAL A 71 1.81 7.72 -13.79
C VAL A 71 1.82 7.38 -15.28
N THR A 72 3.00 7.37 -15.89
CA THR A 72 3.16 7.06 -17.33
C THR A 72 3.85 5.72 -17.57
N ALA A 73 4.57 5.18 -16.59
CA ALA A 73 5.28 3.91 -16.71
C ALA A 73 4.40 2.72 -16.27
N PRO A 74 4.39 1.60 -17.00
CA PRO A 74 3.58 0.42 -16.64
C PRO A 74 3.85 -0.12 -15.22
N SER A 75 5.10 -0.15 -14.79
CA SER A 75 5.47 -0.61 -13.44
C SER A 75 4.92 0.30 -12.33
N GLN A 76 4.81 1.60 -12.61
CA GLN A 76 4.23 2.55 -11.68
C GLN A 76 2.69 2.51 -11.72
N ALA A 77 2.10 2.09 -12.85
CA ALA A 77 0.65 1.97 -12.97
C ALA A 77 0.08 0.93 -12.02
N GLU A 78 0.77 -0.21 -11.87
CA GLU A 78 0.42 -1.22 -10.87
C GLU A 78 0.48 -0.64 -9.45
N GLU A 79 1.54 0.10 -9.12
CA GLU A 79 1.71 0.72 -7.80
C GLU A 79 0.63 1.79 -7.52
N GLN A 80 0.32 2.65 -8.48
CA GLN A 80 -0.76 3.63 -8.32
C GLN A 80 -2.13 2.94 -8.23
N SER A 81 -2.34 1.86 -9.00
CA SER A 81 -3.57 1.08 -8.91
C SER A 81 -3.77 0.49 -7.52
N ASN A 82 -2.70 0.09 -6.85
CA ASN A 82 -2.76 -0.47 -5.51
C ASN A 82 -3.30 0.54 -4.47
N LEU A 83 -3.03 1.84 -4.65
CA LEU A 83 -3.65 2.88 -3.83
C LEU A 83 -5.16 2.95 -4.09
N TYR A 84 -5.59 3.00 -5.35
CA TYR A 84 -7.02 3.03 -5.67
C TYR A 84 -7.76 1.75 -5.21
N ARG A 85 -7.12 0.60 -5.37
CA ARG A 85 -7.62 -0.69 -4.88
C ARG A 85 -7.65 -0.77 -3.36
N GLU A 86 -6.79 -0.03 -2.67
CA GLU A 86 -6.85 0.12 -1.21
C GLU A 86 -8.14 0.82 -0.79
N LEU A 87 -8.49 1.92 -1.47
CA LEU A 87 -9.73 2.66 -1.22
C LEU A 87 -10.99 1.80 -1.46
N LEU A 88 -10.92 0.87 -2.42
CA LEU A 88 -12.02 -0.05 -2.71
C LEU A 88 -12.40 -0.96 -1.52
N ASN A 89 -11.54 -1.11 -0.51
CA ASN A 89 -11.85 -1.92 0.69
C ASN A 89 -12.74 -1.21 1.70
N TYR A 90 -12.98 0.09 1.54
CA TYR A 90 -13.66 0.92 2.53
C TYR A 90 -14.97 1.52 1.98
N PRO A 91 -15.93 1.83 2.86
CA PRO A 91 -17.09 2.65 2.49
C PRO A 91 -16.62 3.98 1.90
N ARG A 92 -17.30 4.40 0.84
CA ARG A 92 -16.95 5.59 0.04
C ARG A 92 -18.18 6.13 -0.66
N SER A 93 -18.12 7.41 -1.03
CA SER A 93 -19.14 8.09 -1.80
C SER A 93 -19.30 7.48 -3.21
N PRO A 94 -20.49 7.59 -3.82
CA PRO A 94 -20.69 7.24 -5.23
C PRO A 94 -19.73 7.98 -6.16
N GLU A 95 -19.41 9.23 -5.85
CA GLU A 95 -18.50 10.07 -6.62
C GLU A 95 -17.07 9.53 -6.56
N LEU A 96 -16.58 9.16 -5.37
CA LEU A 96 -15.28 8.52 -5.21
C LEU A 96 -15.24 7.13 -5.86
N GLN A 97 -16.34 6.36 -5.79
CA GLN A 97 -16.44 5.09 -6.50
C GLN A 97 -16.27 5.27 -8.01
N GLN A 98 -17.01 6.21 -8.62
CA GLN A 98 -16.90 6.50 -10.05
C GLN A 98 -15.48 6.96 -10.41
N HIS A 99 -14.91 7.84 -9.60
CA HIS A 99 -13.55 8.33 -9.78
C HIS A 99 -12.52 7.20 -9.77
N ILE A 100 -12.58 6.30 -8.78
CA ILE A 100 -11.68 5.14 -8.67
C ILE A 100 -11.80 4.25 -9.90
N VAL A 101 -13.02 3.92 -10.34
CA VAL A 101 -13.23 3.06 -11.51
C VAL A 101 -12.61 3.70 -12.76
N THR A 102 -12.86 5.00 -13.00
CA THR A 102 -12.27 5.72 -14.13
C THR A 102 -10.75 5.70 -14.08
N ARG A 103 -10.15 5.98 -12.91
CA ARG A 103 -8.68 5.99 -12.76
C ARG A 103 -8.07 4.60 -12.92
N LEU A 104 -8.71 3.56 -12.41
CA LEU A 104 -8.25 2.18 -12.60
C LEU A 104 -8.31 1.75 -14.08
N THR A 105 -9.37 2.11 -14.81
CA THR A 105 -9.46 1.85 -16.26
C THR A 105 -8.35 2.56 -17.03
N GLN A 106 -8.05 3.82 -16.70
CA GLN A 106 -6.94 4.56 -17.32
C GLN A 106 -5.59 3.94 -17.00
N LEU A 107 -5.37 3.50 -15.75
CA LEU A 107 -4.16 2.79 -15.35
C LEU A 107 -4.02 1.44 -16.04
N GLN A 108 -5.12 0.73 -16.28
CA GLN A 108 -5.11 -0.53 -17.03
C GLN A 108 -4.69 -0.35 -18.49
N ALA A 109 -5.01 0.80 -19.10
CA ALA A 109 -4.51 1.13 -20.44
C ALA A 109 -2.99 1.36 -20.45
N ILE A 110 -2.39 1.82 -19.35
CA ILE A 110 -0.93 2.00 -19.19
C ILE A 110 -0.25 0.68 -18.81
N GLY A 111 -0.85 -0.09 -17.91
CA GLY A 111 -0.37 -1.36 -17.41
C GLY A 111 -1.47 -2.42 -17.46
N PRO A 112 -1.50 -3.31 -18.47
CA PRO A 112 -2.59 -4.28 -18.66
C PRO A 112 -2.81 -5.24 -17.47
N ASN A 113 -1.82 -5.41 -16.60
CA ASN A 113 -1.89 -6.25 -15.40
C ASN A 113 -2.61 -5.59 -14.22
N VAL A 114 -3.00 -4.32 -14.34
CA VAL A 114 -3.76 -3.61 -13.30
C VAL A 114 -5.08 -4.32 -13.04
N ARG A 115 -5.34 -4.60 -11.76
CA ARG A 115 -6.56 -5.25 -11.29
C ARG A 115 -7.62 -4.21 -10.93
N MET A 116 -8.88 -4.52 -11.23
CA MET A 116 -10.04 -3.68 -10.91
C MET A 116 -10.66 -4.01 -9.54
N THR A 117 -10.22 -5.11 -8.92
CA THR A 117 -10.77 -5.60 -7.66
C THR A 117 -10.11 -4.93 -6.45
N PRO A 118 -10.79 -4.89 -5.29
CA PRO A 118 -10.19 -4.40 -4.05
C PRO A 118 -8.86 -5.08 -3.75
N LEU A 119 -7.99 -4.36 -3.03
CA LEU A 119 -6.69 -4.88 -2.65
C LEU A 119 -6.81 -6.10 -1.71
N GLY A 120 -7.91 -6.20 -0.96
CA GLY A 120 -8.15 -7.27 0.00
C GLY A 120 -7.34 -7.08 1.27
N GLU A 121 -6.98 -8.17 1.95
CA GLU A 121 -6.15 -8.16 3.16
C GLU A 121 -4.65 -8.01 2.87
N SER A 122 -4.25 -7.87 1.59
CA SER A 122 -2.85 -7.71 1.22
C SER A 122 -2.26 -6.47 1.88
N ARG A 123 -1.37 -6.69 2.86
CA ARG A 123 -0.61 -5.64 3.53
C ARG A 123 0.48 -5.12 2.58
N LEU A 124 0.20 -4.06 1.86
CA LEU A 124 1.25 -3.31 1.16
C LEU A 124 2.00 -2.45 2.17
N GLY A 125 2.83 -3.06 3.03
CA GLY A 125 3.57 -2.28 4.02
C GLY A 125 4.57 -3.04 4.89
N ALA A 126 5.85 -2.81 4.58
CA ALA A 126 6.98 -2.67 5.52
C ALA A 126 7.51 -3.93 6.23
N ASN A 127 8.06 -4.90 5.49
CA ASN A 127 8.85 -5.99 6.08
C ASN A 127 8.20 -6.65 7.32
N ASP A 128 6.87 -6.76 7.36
CA ASP A 128 6.22 -7.73 8.24
C ASP A 128 6.64 -9.12 7.69
N GLN A 129 7.81 -9.60 8.10
CA GLN A 129 8.25 -10.97 7.87
C GLN A 129 7.63 -11.88 8.94
N PRO A 130 7.46 -13.18 8.65
CA PRO A 130 8.02 -13.89 7.50
C PRO A 130 6.94 -14.31 6.50
N ASN A 131 7.34 -14.72 5.29
CA ASN A 131 6.64 -15.84 4.64
C ASN A 131 6.25 -16.79 5.77
N ALA A 132 4.98 -17.17 5.90
CA ALA A 132 4.65 -18.30 6.74
C ALA A 132 5.70 -19.36 6.39
N ALA A 133 6.63 -19.62 7.31
CA ALA A 133 7.50 -20.76 7.16
C ALA A 133 6.48 -21.86 6.94
N ARG A 134 6.56 -22.55 5.80
CA ARG A 134 5.91 -23.84 5.67
C ARG A 134 6.39 -24.57 6.91
N GLN A 135 5.58 -24.63 7.96
CA GLN A 135 5.88 -25.38 9.16
C GLN A 135 6.02 -26.79 8.60
N GLN A 136 7.26 -27.24 8.47
CA GLN A 136 7.47 -28.62 8.10
C GLN A 136 6.84 -29.40 9.24
N PRO A 137 5.93 -30.34 8.98
CA PRO A 137 5.38 -31.13 10.07
C PRO A 137 6.56 -31.73 10.84
N LYS A 138 6.60 -31.48 12.16
CA LYS A 138 7.59 -32.09 13.04
C LYS A 138 7.59 -33.59 12.81
N CYS A 139 8.76 -34.21 12.82
CA CYS A 139 8.81 -35.66 12.68
C CYS A 139 8.09 -36.32 13.86
N GLU A 140 7.12 -37.19 13.58
CA GLU A 140 6.33 -37.89 14.59
C GLU A 140 7.17 -38.80 15.52
N LYS A 141 8.44 -39.05 15.18
CA LYS A 141 9.33 -39.92 15.95
C LYS A 141 10.21 -39.19 16.96
N CYS A 142 10.64 -37.96 16.67
CA CYS A 142 11.59 -37.23 17.53
C CYS A 142 11.11 -35.83 17.94
N ASP A 143 9.93 -35.40 17.46
CA ASP A 143 9.31 -34.08 17.71
C ASP A 143 10.20 -32.87 17.33
N ILE A 144 11.18 -33.07 16.44
CA ILE A 144 12.09 -32.06 15.90
C ILE A 144 11.83 -31.87 14.39
N GLU A 145 12.04 -30.67 13.87
CA GLU A 145 11.98 -30.38 12.42
C GLU A 145 13.27 -30.84 11.72
N HIS A 146 13.20 -31.87 10.86
CA HIS A 146 14.33 -32.33 10.05
C HIS A 146 13.88 -32.99 8.73
N ALA A 147 14.74 -32.98 7.71
CA ALA A 147 14.46 -33.49 6.36
C ALA A 147 14.68 -35.02 6.22
N GLY A 148 14.11 -35.81 7.13
CA GLY A 148 13.92 -37.25 6.90
C GLY A 148 14.96 -38.22 7.47
N GLU A 149 16.05 -37.78 8.09
CA GLU A 149 16.93 -38.65 8.89
C GLU A 149 16.80 -38.33 10.38
N CYS A 150 16.19 -39.24 11.15
CA CYS A 150 16.21 -39.20 12.61
C CYS A 150 17.50 -39.88 13.08
N TYR A 151 18.36 -39.16 13.80
CA TYR A 151 19.48 -39.74 14.56
C TYR A 151 19.08 -40.00 16.00
#